data_AF-A0A4Z2GBS6-F1
#
_entry.id   AF-A0A4Z2GBS6-F1
#
_cell.length_a   1.000
_cell.length_b   1.000
_cell.length_c   1.000
_cell.angle_alpha   90.00
_cell.angle_beta   90.00
_cell.angle_gamma   90.00
#
_symmetry.space_group_name_H-M   'P 1'
#
loop_
_entity.id
_entity.type
_entity.pdbx_description
1 polymer ?
#
loop_
_entity_poly.entity_id
_entity_poly.type
_entity_poly.pdbx_seq_one_letter_code
_entity_poly.pdbx_strand_id
1 'polypeptide(L)'
;MGGPDGDMFNYYRMLMLQGLIAARKHMEKVLQIVEIMQQGTQLPCFHGSSTMRALKERFHMSLTEEQLLVEQLVDGSMRSITTKLYDGFQYLTNGIM
;
A
#
# COMPACT_ATOMS: atom_id res chain seq x y z
N MET A 1 4.24 4.52 17.81
CA MET A 1 2.78 4.70 17.68
C MET A 1 1.98 4.12 18.87
N GLY A 2 2.61 3.64 19.95
CA GLY A 2 1.89 3.16 21.15
C GLY A 2 1.41 1.71 21.09
N GLY A 3 1.86 0.91 20.11
CA GLY A 3 1.40 -0.47 19.91
C GLY A 3 0.05 -0.57 19.20
N PRO A 4 -0.47 -1.79 18.97
CA PRO A 4 -1.71 -2.01 18.21
C PRO A 4 -2.95 -1.36 18.84
N ASP A 5 -2.98 -1.25 20.16
CA ASP A 5 -4.09 -0.63 20.91
C ASP A 5 -3.82 0.84 21.27
N GLY A 6 -2.70 1.41 20.82
CA GLY A 6 -2.34 2.79 21.12
C GLY A 6 -3.16 3.79 20.31
N ASP A 7 -3.58 4.89 20.94
CA ASP A 7 -4.38 5.96 20.30
C ASP A 7 -3.78 6.46 18.98
N MET A 8 -2.45 6.60 18.92
CA MET A 8 -1.76 7.06 17.72
C MET A 8 -1.76 6.01 16.60
N PHE A 9 -1.77 4.72 16.93
CA PHE A 9 -1.89 3.66 15.93
C PHE A 9 -3.32 3.58 15.37
N ASN A 10 -4.33 3.74 16.24
CA ASN A 10 -5.72 3.87 15.80
C ASN A 10 -5.91 5.11 14.91
N TYR A 11 -5.29 6.24 15.28
CA TYR A 11 -5.29 7.44 14.44
C TYR A 11 -4.64 7.19 13.08
N TYR A 12 -3.50 6.48 13.04
CA TYR A 12 -2.88 6.04 11.78
C TYR A 12 -3.83 5.19 10.92
N ARG A 13 -4.54 4.19 11.50
CA ARG A 13 -5.51 3.36 10.76
C ARG A 13 -6.63 4.22 10.15
N MET A 14 -7.13 5.20 10.90
CA MET A 14 -8.14 6.15 10.39
C MET A 14 -7.61 6.99 9.23
N LEU A 15 -6.37 7.49 9.32
CA LEU A 15 -5.74 8.23 8.23
C LEU A 15 -5.53 7.37 6.98
N MET A 16 -5.18 6.09 7.14
CA MET A 16 -5.06 5.16 6.01
C MET A 16 -6.39 4.94 5.28
N LEU A 17 -7.50 4.84 6.02
CA LEU A 17 -8.84 4.77 5.45
C LEU A 17 -9.19 6.04 4.68
N GLN A 18 -8.95 7.21 5.28
CA GLN A 18 -9.17 8.49 4.61
C GLN A 18 -8.31 8.63 3.34
N GLY A 19 -7.05 8.19 3.40
CA GLY A 19 -6.13 8.16 2.27
C GLY A 19 -6.63 7.28 1.13
N LEU A 20 -7.13 6.07 1.43
CA LEU A 20 -7.72 5.18 0.43
C LEU A 20 -8.97 5.82 -0.23
N ILE A 21 -9.87 6.39 0.57
CA ILE A 21 -11.07 7.06 0.06
C ILE A 21 -10.70 8.25 -0.83
N ALA A 22 -9.71 9.05 -0.42
CA ALA A 22 -9.21 10.17 -1.22
C ALA A 22 -8.57 9.69 -2.52
N ALA A 23 -7.80 8.60 -2.49
CA ALA A 23 -7.19 8.02 -3.68
C ALA A 23 -8.24 7.48 -4.67
N ARG A 24 -9.30 6.80 -4.17
CA ARG A 24 -10.42 6.32 -5.01
C ARG A 24 -11.08 7.43 -5.81
N LYS A 25 -11.30 8.61 -5.20
CA LYS A 25 -11.87 9.79 -5.88
C LYS A 25 -11.03 10.29 -7.05
N HIS A 26 -9.76 9.92 -7.11
CA HIS A 26 -8.82 10.36 -8.13
C HIS A 26 -8.18 9.20 -8.92
N MET A 27 -8.73 7.99 -8.83
CA MET A 27 -8.22 6.79 -9.50
C MET A 27 -7.98 7.01 -10.99
N GLU A 28 -8.97 7.54 -11.72
CA GLU A 28 -8.87 7.74 -13.18
C GLU A 28 -7.70 8.66 -13.56
N LYS A 29 -7.46 9.73 -12.78
CA LYS A 29 -6.31 10.63 -13.01
C LYS A 29 -4.98 9.90 -12.81
N VAL A 30 -4.88 9.07 -11.76
CA VAL A 30 -3.68 8.27 -11.50
C VAL A 30 -3.44 7.26 -12.63
N LEU A 31 -4.49 6.55 -13.06
CA LEU A 31 -4.40 5.58 -14.15
C LEU A 31 -3.94 6.23 -15.45
N GLN A 32 -4.51 7.38 -15.84
CA GLN A 32 -4.12 8.10 -17.05
C GLN A 32 -2.64 8.50 -17.05
N ILE A 33 -2.12 8.99 -15.92
CA ILE A 33 -0.70 9.35 -15.81
C ILE A 33 0.17 8.11 -16.03
N VAL A 34 -0.15 6.99 -15.39
CA VAL A 34 0.62 5.75 -15.51
C VAL A 34 0.54 5.16 -16.92
N GLU A 35 -0.61 5.27 -17.58
CA GLU A 35 -0.80 4.84 -18.97
C GLU A 35 0.12 5.61 -19.94
N ILE A 36 0.21 6.94 -19.78
CA ILE A 36 1.14 7.78 -20.56
C ILE A 36 2.60 7.38 -20.28
N MET A 37 2.96 7.19 -19.01
CA MET A 37 4.31 6.78 -18.63
C MET A 37 4.70 5.43 -19.20
N GLN A 38 3.77 4.47 -19.24
CA GLN A 38 3.99 3.14 -19.80
C GLN A 38 4.27 3.19 -21.31
N GLN A 39 3.65 4.10 -22.04
CA GLN A 39 3.93 4.29 -23.48
C GLN A 39 5.26 4.99 -23.74
N GLY A 40 5.65 5.92 -22.85
CA GLY A 40 6.83 6.77 -23.03
C GLY A 40 8.14 6.22 -22.46
N THR A 41 8.12 5.15 -21.66
CA THR A 41 9.31 4.66 -20.95
C THR A 41 9.51 3.15 -21.05
N GLN A 42 10.77 2.71 -21.08
CA GLN A 42 11.18 1.30 -21.16
C GLN A 42 11.50 0.71 -19.78
N LEU A 43 10.82 1.18 -18.71
CA LEU A 43 11.11 0.68 -17.37
C LEU A 43 10.62 -0.77 -17.21
N PRO A 44 11.40 -1.66 -16.56
CA PRO A 44 10.99 -3.05 -16.34
C PRO A 44 9.67 -3.20 -15.58
N CYS A 45 9.33 -2.26 -14.69
CA CYS A 45 8.07 -2.28 -13.94
C CYS A 45 6.83 -1.96 -14.80
N PHE A 46 7.02 -1.37 -15.99
CA PHE A 46 5.95 -1.14 -16.97
C PHE A 46 5.87 -2.24 -18.03
N HIS A 47 6.74 -3.25 -17.97
CA HIS A 47 6.65 -4.42 -18.84
C HIS A 47 5.55 -5.36 -18.38
N GLY A 48 4.52 -5.50 -19.21
CA GLY A 48 3.40 -6.40 -19.01
C GLY A 48 2.04 -5.72 -19.17
N SER A 49 1.13 -6.37 -19.88
CA SER A 49 -0.25 -5.90 -20.05
C SER A 49 -1.05 -5.90 -18.73
N SER A 50 -0.50 -6.50 -17.66
CA SER A 50 -1.14 -6.60 -16.35
C SER A 50 -0.90 -5.39 -15.44
N THR A 51 0.08 -4.51 -15.71
CA THR A 51 0.43 -3.41 -14.79
C THR A 51 -0.75 -2.45 -14.55
N MET A 52 -1.41 -2.01 -15.63
CA MET A 52 -2.58 -1.13 -15.54
C MET A 52 -3.76 -1.80 -14.84
N ARG A 53 -3.99 -3.09 -15.14
CA ARG A 53 -5.04 -3.89 -14.50
C ARG A 53 -4.79 -4.03 -13.00
N ALA A 54 -3.57 -4.42 -12.62
CA ALA A 54 -3.18 -4.59 -11.23
C ALA A 54 -3.23 -3.27 -10.46
N LEU A 55 -2.84 -2.15 -11.09
CA LEU A 55 -2.97 -0.83 -10.48
C LEU A 55 -4.43 -0.47 -10.23
N LYS A 56 -5.32 -0.70 -11.21
CA LYS A 56 -6.76 -0.44 -11.06
C LYS A 56 -7.37 -1.31 -9.95
N GLU A 57 -7.00 -2.58 -9.87
CA GLU A 57 -7.48 -3.51 -8.83
C GLU A 57 -7.13 -3.03 -7.41
N ARG A 58 -5.97 -2.37 -7.22
CA ARG A 58 -5.53 -1.84 -5.90
C ARG A 58 -6.42 -0.73 -5.34
N PHE A 59 -7.26 -0.09 -6.16
CA PHE A 59 -8.21 0.89 -5.65
C PHE A 59 -9.46 0.24 -5.05
N HIS A 60 -9.72 -1.05 -5.33
CA HIS A 60 -10.84 -1.82 -4.77
C HIS A 60 -12.22 -1.17 -4.96
N MET A 61 -12.46 -0.51 -6.10
CA MET A 61 -13.67 0.32 -6.34
C MET A 61 -15.02 -0.41 -6.17
N SER A 62 -15.06 -1.74 -6.27
CA SER A 62 -16.28 -2.54 -6.08
C SER A 62 -16.59 -2.87 -4.62
N LEU A 63 -15.67 -2.58 -3.69
CA LEU A 63 -15.81 -2.92 -2.29
C LEU A 63 -16.44 -1.75 -1.52
N THR A 64 -17.56 -2.00 -0.84
CA THR A 64 -18.29 -1.05 0.00
C THR A 64 -17.83 -1.04 1.46
N GLU A 65 -16.94 -1.96 1.85
CA GLU A 65 -16.40 -2.08 3.21
C GLU A 65 -14.93 -1.64 3.26
N GLU A 66 -14.65 -0.37 2.92
CA GLU A 66 -13.28 0.14 2.84
C GLU A 66 -12.52 0.05 4.16
N GLN A 67 -13.24 0.19 5.28
CA GLN A 67 -12.64 0.07 6.60
C GLN A 67 -12.08 -1.33 6.83
N LEU A 68 -12.85 -2.38 6.53
CA LEU A 68 -12.42 -3.76 6.70
C LEU A 68 -11.18 -4.09 5.86
N LEU A 69 -11.12 -3.59 4.62
CA LEU A 69 -9.96 -3.74 3.75
C LEU A 69 -8.70 -3.13 4.37
N VAL A 70 -8.78 -1.88 4.84
CA VAL A 70 -7.62 -1.20 5.43
C VAL A 70 -7.16 -1.89 6.70
N GLU A 71 -8.11 -2.32 7.55
CA GLU A 71 -7.79 -3.10 8.76
C GLU A 71 -7.06 -4.40 8.42
N GLN A 72 -7.54 -5.17 7.45
CA GLN A 72 -6.90 -6.42 7.00
C GLN A 72 -5.49 -6.18 6.44
N LEU A 73 -5.31 -5.14 5.61
CA LEU A 73 -4.01 -4.82 5.02
C LEU A 73 -3.00 -4.34 6.07
N VAL A 74 -3.44 -3.51 7.02
CA VAL A 74 -2.57 -3.03 8.10
C VAL A 74 -2.17 -4.19 9.01
N ASP A 75 -3.13 -5.01 9.43
CA ASP A 75 -2.87 -6.13 10.34
C ASP A 75 -1.99 -7.21 9.69
N GLY A 76 -2.23 -7.49 8.41
CA GLY A 76 -1.40 -8.40 7.61
C GLY A 76 0.04 -7.89 7.49
N SER A 77 0.21 -6.60 7.23
CA SER A 77 1.53 -5.97 7.11
C SER A 77 2.29 -5.96 8.44
N MET A 78 1.59 -5.65 9.55
CA MET A 78 2.18 -5.65 10.90
C MET A 78 2.67 -7.05 11.32
N ARG A 79 2.00 -8.12 10.85
CA ARG A 79 2.35 -9.51 11.17
C ARG A 79 3.32 -10.14 10.17
N SER A 80 3.91 -9.34 9.29
CA SER A 80 4.83 -9.83 8.26
C SER A 80 6.10 -10.45 8.87
N ILE A 81 6.30 -11.74 8.59
CA ILE A 81 7.50 -12.48 9.01
C ILE A 81 8.75 -11.93 8.30
N THR A 82 8.60 -11.54 7.03
CA THR A 82 9.73 -11.01 6.24
C THR A 82 10.25 -9.70 6.82
N THR A 83 9.38 -8.87 7.41
CA THR A 83 9.79 -7.66 8.11
C THR A 83 10.70 -8.00 9.30
N LYS A 84 10.30 -8.95 10.16
CA LYS A 84 11.14 -9.37 11.29
C LYS A 84 12.49 -9.95 10.86
N LEU A 85 12.50 -10.73 9.78
CA LEU A 85 13.73 -11.27 9.21
C LEU A 85 14.64 -10.16 8.67
N TYR A 86 14.05 -9.18 7.98
CA TYR A 86 14.77 -8.03 7.45
C TYR A 86 15.38 -7.17 8.56
N ASP A 87 14.60 -6.87 9.61
CA ASP A 87 15.07 -6.12 10.77
C ASP A 87 16.22 -6.87 11.47
N GLY A 88 16.11 -8.19 11.61
CA GLY A 88 17.18 -9.04 12.15
C GLY A 88 18.45 -9.01 11.29
N PHE A 89 18.31 -9.04 9.96
CA PHE A 89 19.45 -8.88 9.05
C PHE A 89 20.08 -7.49 9.17
N GLN A 90 19.28 -6.42 9.23
CA GLN A 90 19.78 -5.06 9.39
C GLN A 90 20.50 -4.87 10.73
N TYR A 91 19.98 -5.46 11.80
CA TYR A 91 20.65 -5.46 13.10
C TYR A 91 22.00 -6.16 13.04
N LEU A 92 22.08 -7.36 12.45
CA LEU A 92 23.33 -8.13 12.35
C LEU A 92 24.39 -7.48 11.45
N THR A 93 23.96 -6.82 10.37
CA THR A 93 24.89 -6.27 9.38
C THR A 93 25.27 -4.82 9.65
N ASN A 94 24.33 -4.01 10.13
CA ASN A 94 24.50 -2.57 10.27
C ASN A 94 24.39 -2.06 11.71
N GLY A 95 23.95 -2.91 12.67
CA GLY A 95 23.75 -2.51 14.06
C GLY A 95 22.59 -1.53 14.28
N ILE A 96 21.66 -1.41 13.33
CA ILE A 96 20.52 -0.48 13.38
C ILE A 96 19.29 -1.21 13.91
N MET A 97 18.57 -0.59 14.84
CA MET A 97 17.23 -0.95 15.30
C MET A 97 16.36 0.31 15.37
#